data_AF-A0A7C5TLM8-F1
#
_entry.id   AF-A0A7C5TLM8-F1
#
_cell.length_a   1.000
_cell.length_b   1.000
_cell.length_c   1.000
_cell.angle_alpha   90.00
_cell.angle_beta   90.00
_cell.angle_gamma   90.00
#
_symmetry.space_group_name_H-M   'P 1'
#
loop_
_entity.id
_entity.type
_entity.pdbx_description
1 polymer ?
#
loop_
_entity_poly.entity_id
_entity_poly.type
_entity_poly.pdbx_seq_one_letter_code
_entity_poly.pdbx_strand_id
1 'polypeptide(L)'
;MSSTYSNPVDPIEKGKELLTRFSGICENIKAVVLRLKKLDELSSRREVSKSVFQSLRGEYMSQLLKTVEEYFEVRFKLEDIKINILTELERIRLEIESMPEIKSYDYTSGRYPPEAIQMQSKIRSLKQKQDELNDILLKINQSLSEDLDVDTKIFIVSCYIEANIENKDNVKNKDFIKHFLSSITENWFSQKDELLREMSELEREASELEDRLKELWVRFMVGEYDHNYYMKQRMDVERKLMEIQGRMNQLKTRIEETDIKIIELSNVIGGW
;
A
#
# COMPACT_ATOMS: atom_id res chain seq x y z
N MET A 1 19.78 -2.22 44.90
CA MET A 1 19.34 -2.85 43.64
C MET A 1 17.90 -2.42 43.41
N SER A 2 17.73 -1.29 42.72
CA SER A 2 16.42 -0.72 42.43
C SER A 2 15.91 -1.34 41.13
N SER A 3 14.91 -2.21 41.25
CA SER A 3 14.15 -2.73 40.12
C SER A 3 13.39 -1.57 39.48
N THR A 4 13.89 -1.06 38.35
CA THR A 4 13.12 -0.18 37.47
C THR A 4 12.03 -1.00 36.82
N TYR A 5 10.87 -1.07 37.49
CA TYR A 5 9.61 -1.40 36.84
C TYR A 5 9.36 -0.37 35.74
N SER A 6 9.72 -0.73 34.51
CA SER A 6 9.25 -0.02 33.32
C SER A 6 7.72 -0.09 33.35
N ASN A 7 7.06 1.05 33.52
CA ASN A 7 5.61 1.14 33.29
C ASN A 7 5.28 0.46 31.95
N PRO A 8 4.20 -0.33 31.85
CA PRO A 8 3.73 -0.79 30.56
C PRO A 8 3.38 0.45 29.74
N VAL A 9 4.20 0.73 28.73
CA VAL A 9 4.00 1.88 27.83
C VAL A 9 2.61 1.74 27.22
N ASP A 10 1.80 2.80 27.32
CA ASP A 10 0.45 2.81 26.78
C ASP A 10 0.51 2.50 25.27
N PRO A 11 -0.18 1.44 24.78
CA PRO A 11 -0.20 1.10 23.36
C PRO A 11 -0.66 2.27 22.48
N ILE A 12 -1.45 3.19 23.03
CA ILE A 12 -1.90 4.42 22.36
C ILE A 12 -0.72 5.36 22.07
N GLU A 13 0.04 5.73 23.10
CA GLU A 13 1.18 6.66 22.94
C GLU A 13 2.26 6.06 22.05
N LYS A 14 2.59 4.78 22.27
CA LYS A 14 3.57 4.07 21.46
C LYS A 14 3.13 3.94 20.00
N GLY A 15 1.83 3.72 19.75
CA GLY A 15 1.26 3.69 18.41
C GLY A 15 1.42 5.03 17.68
N LYS A 16 1.12 6.14 18.34
CA LYS A 16 1.28 7.50 17.76
C LYS A 16 2.74 7.83 17.43
N GLU A 17 3.66 7.49 18.31
CA GLU A 17 5.09 7.71 18.09
C GLU A 17 5.58 6.93 16.86
N LEU A 18 5.26 5.62 16.79
CA LEU A 18 5.67 4.79 15.67
C LEU A 18 5.02 5.22 14.35
N LEU A 19 3.75 5.64 14.36
CA LEU A 19 3.07 6.16 13.16
C LEU A 19 3.78 7.39 12.59
N THR A 20 4.18 8.33 13.45
CA THR A 20 4.89 9.54 13.05
C THR A 20 6.25 9.19 12.45
N ARG A 21 7.00 8.30 13.13
CA ARG A 21 8.29 7.82 12.63
C ARG A 21 8.14 7.08 11.31
N PHE A 22 7.14 6.22 11.18
CA PHE A 22 6.86 5.43 10.00
C PHE A 22 6.55 6.30 8.79
N SER A 23 5.71 7.32 8.96
CA SER A 23 5.40 8.29 7.90
C SER A 23 6.67 9.00 7.41
N GLY A 24 7.52 9.51 8.31
CA GLY A 24 8.77 10.17 7.93
C GLY A 24 9.75 9.23 7.21
N ILE A 25 9.81 7.95 7.61
CA ILE A 25 10.61 6.94 6.90
C ILE A 25 10.08 6.71 5.47
N CYS A 26 8.76 6.60 5.29
CA CYS A 26 8.15 6.42 3.97
C CYS A 26 8.45 7.61 3.06
N GLU A 27 8.38 8.84 3.57
CA GLU A 27 8.76 10.05 2.82
C GLU A 27 10.22 10.04 2.42
N ASN A 28 11.12 9.63 3.33
CA ASN A 28 12.55 9.51 3.03
C ASN A 28 12.82 8.47 1.95
N ILE A 29 12.17 7.30 2.00
CA ILE A 29 12.27 6.28 0.95
C ILE A 29 11.84 6.86 -0.39
N LYS A 30 10.66 7.49 -0.45
CA LYS A 30 10.14 8.13 -1.67
C LYS A 30 11.13 9.15 -2.23
N ALA A 31 11.71 9.99 -1.37
CA ALA A 31 12.68 11.00 -1.77
C ALA A 31 13.99 10.40 -2.34
N VAL A 32 14.54 9.36 -1.69
CA VAL A 32 15.77 8.71 -2.15
C VAL A 32 15.54 7.95 -3.45
N VAL A 33 14.42 7.22 -3.57
CA VAL A 33 14.04 6.53 -4.82
C VAL A 33 13.88 7.52 -5.98
N LEU A 34 13.26 8.68 -5.74
CA LEU A 34 13.14 9.74 -6.75
C LEU A 34 14.51 10.28 -7.19
N ARG A 35 15.44 10.48 -6.25
CA ARG A 35 16.82 10.91 -6.56
C ARG A 35 17.55 9.86 -7.41
N LEU A 36 17.38 8.58 -7.10
CA LEU A 36 17.96 7.48 -7.87
C LEU A 36 17.40 7.45 -9.30
N LYS A 37 16.07 7.55 -9.46
CA LYS A 37 15.44 7.62 -10.80
C LYS A 37 15.97 8.80 -11.63
N LYS A 38 16.07 9.98 -11.02
CA LYS A 38 16.61 11.18 -11.67
C LYS A 38 18.09 11.01 -12.05
N LEU A 39 18.88 10.37 -11.19
CA LEU A 39 20.29 10.07 -11.47
C LEU A 39 20.44 9.12 -12.66
N ASP A 40 19.55 8.12 -12.76
CA ASP A 40 19.51 7.19 -13.90
C ASP A 40 19.15 7.92 -15.21
N GLU A 41 18.18 8.83 -15.18
CA GLU A 41 17.83 9.66 -16.35
C GLU A 41 19.01 10.52 -16.85
N LEU A 42 19.72 11.19 -15.92
CA LEU A 42 20.90 12.01 -16.26
C LEU A 42 22.03 11.16 -16.85
N SER A 43 22.20 9.94 -16.35
CA SER A 43 23.15 8.97 -16.88
C SER A 43 22.78 8.53 -18.29
N SER A 44 21.50 8.21 -18.54
CA SER A 44 21.00 7.84 -19.88
C SER A 44 21.19 8.95 -20.91
N ARG A 45 21.04 10.23 -20.48
CA ARG A 45 21.30 11.41 -21.31
C ARG A 45 22.79 11.74 -21.47
N ARG A 46 23.68 11.01 -20.80
CA ARG A 46 25.13 11.24 -20.74
C ARG A 46 25.50 12.62 -20.19
N GLU A 47 24.64 13.20 -19.36
CA GLU A 47 24.87 14.49 -18.69
C GLU A 47 25.82 14.36 -17.49
N VAL A 48 26.02 13.14 -16.99
CA VAL A 48 26.89 12.82 -15.85
C VAL A 48 27.94 11.79 -16.27
N SER A 49 29.17 11.95 -15.79
CA SER A 49 30.22 10.97 -16.05
C SER A 49 29.95 9.65 -15.33
N LYS A 50 30.43 8.53 -15.89
CA LYS A 50 30.23 7.20 -15.28
C LYS A 50 30.76 7.12 -13.84
N SER A 51 31.89 7.78 -13.54
CA SER A 51 32.47 7.79 -12.19
C SER A 51 31.62 8.55 -11.19
N VAL A 52 31.11 9.73 -11.57
CA VAL A 52 30.22 10.53 -10.70
C VAL A 52 28.90 9.80 -10.49
N PHE A 53 28.35 9.20 -11.54
CA PHE A 53 27.15 8.37 -11.45
C PHE A 53 27.33 7.22 -10.45
N GLN A 54 28.39 6.43 -10.59
CA GLN A 54 28.66 5.30 -9.70
C GLN A 54 28.85 5.74 -8.24
N SER A 55 29.57 6.83 -8.01
CA SER A 55 29.78 7.38 -6.66
C SER A 55 28.46 7.79 -6.01
N LEU A 56 27.65 8.61 -6.70
CA LEU A 56 26.38 9.11 -6.16
C LEU A 56 25.34 7.98 -6.01
N ARG A 57 25.30 7.05 -6.96
CA ARG A 57 24.42 5.88 -6.88
C ARG A 57 24.78 5.03 -5.67
N GLY A 58 26.07 4.81 -5.40
CA GLY A 58 26.52 4.11 -4.20
C GLY A 58 26.04 4.79 -2.92
N GLU A 59 26.24 6.10 -2.80
CA GLU A 59 25.81 6.88 -1.62
C GLU A 59 24.29 6.81 -1.40
N TYR A 60 23.50 7.05 -2.46
CA TYR A 60 22.04 6.97 -2.38
C TYR A 60 21.54 5.56 -2.09
N MET A 61 22.17 4.53 -2.64
CA MET A 61 21.82 3.14 -2.33
C MET A 61 22.15 2.79 -0.88
N SER A 62 23.31 3.20 -0.34
CA SER A 62 23.62 3.00 1.08
C SER A 62 22.64 3.72 1.99
N GLN A 63 22.25 4.95 1.65
CA GLN A 63 21.20 5.68 2.37
C GLN A 63 19.85 4.95 2.30
N LEU A 64 19.47 4.47 1.12
CA LEU A 64 18.22 3.74 0.91
C LEU A 64 18.17 2.49 1.76
N LEU A 65 19.20 1.64 1.69
CA LEU A 65 19.25 0.37 2.42
C LEU A 65 19.09 0.58 3.93
N LYS A 66 19.80 1.55 4.50
CA LYS A 66 19.64 1.91 5.92
C LYS A 66 18.22 2.34 6.26
N THR A 67 17.60 3.13 5.38
CA THR A 67 16.22 3.61 5.57
C THR A 67 15.21 2.47 5.43
N VAL A 68 15.47 1.51 4.54
CA VAL A 68 14.64 0.32 4.32
C VAL A 68 14.70 -0.63 5.52
N GLU A 69 15.87 -0.81 6.14
CA GLU A 69 15.99 -1.57 7.39
C GLU A 69 15.15 -0.95 8.51
N GLU A 70 15.25 0.37 8.68
CA GLU A 70 14.46 1.10 9.66
C GLU A 70 12.95 1.01 9.37
N TYR A 71 12.58 1.09 8.09
CA TYR A 71 11.20 0.90 7.63
C TYR A 71 10.66 -0.47 8.03
N PHE A 72 11.41 -1.54 7.78
CA PHE A 72 11.00 -2.89 8.16
C PHE A 72 10.87 -3.04 9.68
N GLU A 73 11.83 -2.50 10.45
CA GLU A 73 11.79 -2.55 11.91
C GLU A 73 10.56 -1.83 12.48
N VAL A 74 10.27 -0.61 11.99
CA VAL A 74 9.12 0.18 12.47
C VAL A 74 7.81 -0.44 12.02
N ARG A 75 7.75 -0.97 10.79
CA ARG A 75 6.58 -1.70 10.28
C ARG A 75 6.24 -2.90 11.17
N PHE A 76 7.23 -3.71 11.51
CA PHE A 76 7.06 -4.85 12.41
C PHE A 76 6.50 -4.43 13.77
N LYS A 77 7.07 -3.37 14.36
CA LYS A 77 6.57 -2.84 15.65
C LYS A 77 5.14 -2.30 15.57
N LEU A 78 4.73 -1.75 14.42
CA LEU A 78 3.34 -1.31 14.20
C LEU A 78 2.37 -2.51 14.11
N GLU A 79 2.78 -3.61 13.47
CA GLU A 79 2.01 -4.86 13.45
C GLU A 79 1.88 -5.46 14.86
N ASP A 80 2.94 -5.44 15.66
CA ASP A 80 2.89 -5.86 17.07
C ASP A 80 1.93 -4.99 17.90
N ILE A 81 1.98 -3.65 17.73
CA ILE A 81 1.06 -2.74 18.41
C ILE A 81 -0.38 -3.00 17.98
N LYS A 82 -0.62 -3.25 16.70
CA LYS A 82 -1.96 -3.60 16.20
C LYS A 82 -2.52 -4.83 16.94
N ILE A 83 -1.72 -5.88 17.11
CA ILE A 83 -2.13 -7.09 17.84
C ILE A 83 -2.42 -6.76 19.32
N ASN A 84 -1.57 -5.95 19.96
CA ASN A 84 -1.77 -5.52 21.34
C ASN A 84 -3.05 -4.69 21.52
N ILE A 85 -3.34 -3.77 20.59
CA ILE A 85 -4.56 -2.97 20.57
C ILE A 85 -5.78 -3.86 20.42
N LEU A 86 -5.77 -4.81 19.49
CA LEU A 86 -6.87 -5.77 19.31
C LEU A 86 -7.13 -6.59 20.58
N THR A 87 -6.07 -7.03 21.25
CA THR A 87 -6.16 -7.77 22.51
C THR A 87 -6.75 -6.91 23.64
N GLU A 88 -6.33 -5.65 23.76
CA GLU A 88 -6.87 -4.71 24.76
C GLU A 88 -8.32 -4.32 24.45
N LEU A 89 -8.69 -4.17 23.18
CA LEU A 89 -10.08 -3.94 22.77
C LEU A 89 -10.98 -5.11 23.18
N GLU A 90 -10.55 -6.35 22.96
CA GLU A 90 -11.31 -7.54 23.37
C GLU A 90 -11.41 -7.63 24.90
N ARG A 91 -10.33 -7.31 25.62
CA ARG A 91 -10.35 -7.23 27.08
C ARG A 91 -11.36 -6.19 27.59
N ILE A 92 -11.37 -4.98 27.01
CA ILE A 92 -12.31 -3.92 27.38
C ILE A 92 -13.74 -4.35 27.10
N ARG A 93 -13.97 -4.99 25.95
CA ARG A 93 -15.28 -5.54 25.58
C ARG A 93 -15.78 -6.53 26.62
N LEU A 94 -14.97 -7.53 26.97
CA LEU A 94 -15.31 -8.52 28.00
C LEU A 94 -15.53 -7.88 29.38
N GLU A 95 -14.77 -6.83 29.72
CA GLU A 95 -14.95 -6.09 30.96
C GLU A 95 -16.29 -5.32 30.98
N ILE A 96 -16.72 -4.74 29.86
CA ILE A 96 -18.04 -4.09 29.74
C ILE A 96 -19.17 -5.12 29.74
N GLU A 97 -19.00 -6.28 29.11
CA GLU A 97 -20.02 -7.34 29.04
C GLU A 97 -20.20 -8.08 30.38
N SER A 98 -19.12 -8.27 31.14
CA SER A 98 -19.15 -8.92 32.47
C SER A 98 -19.68 -8.02 33.59
N MET A 99 -19.89 -6.75 33.30
CA MET A 99 -20.43 -5.79 34.23
C MET A 99 -21.94 -6.02 34.44
N PRO A 100 -22.41 -6.28 35.69
CA PRO A 100 -23.82 -6.57 35.95
C PRO A 100 -24.74 -5.42 35.50
N GLU A 101 -25.88 -5.77 34.91
CA GLU A 101 -26.95 -4.79 34.66
C GLU A 101 -27.47 -4.27 36.01
N ILE A 102 -27.09 -3.04 36.37
CA ILE A 102 -27.64 -2.39 37.56
C ILE A 102 -29.09 -2.02 37.27
N LYS A 103 -30.01 -2.75 37.89
CA LYS A 103 -31.44 -2.40 37.89
C LYS A 103 -31.67 -1.14 38.72
N SER A 104 -32.15 -0.12 38.00
CA SER A 104 -33.04 0.99 38.36
C SER A 104 -32.84 1.74 39.68
N TYR A 105 -32.74 3.07 39.52
CA TYR A 105 -33.15 4.13 40.44
C TYR A 105 -33.87 3.69 41.72
N ASP A 106 -33.28 4.00 42.87
CA ASP A 106 -33.95 3.81 44.15
C ASP A 106 -34.99 4.92 44.36
N TYR A 107 -36.26 4.58 44.10
CA TYR A 107 -37.40 5.47 44.26
C TYR A 107 -37.61 5.94 45.71
N THR A 108 -37.00 5.28 46.70
CA THR A 108 -37.13 5.67 48.12
C THR A 108 -36.15 6.75 48.54
N SER A 109 -34.92 6.76 48.00
CA SER A 109 -33.91 7.78 48.27
C SER A 109 -33.84 8.89 47.22
N GLY A 110 -34.51 8.73 46.07
CA GLY A 110 -34.52 9.68 44.96
C GLY A 110 -33.15 9.84 44.29
N ARG A 111 -32.20 8.95 44.58
CA ARG A 111 -30.80 9.01 44.12
C ARG A 111 -30.39 7.67 43.52
N TYR A 112 -29.44 7.73 42.58
CA TYR A 112 -28.75 6.53 42.13
C TYR A 112 -27.82 6.02 43.24
N PRO A 113 -27.71 4.70 43.46
CA PRO A 113 -26.72 4.13 44.36
C PRO A 113 -25.31 4.61 43.99
N PRO A 114 -24.43 4.93 44.96
CA PRO A 114 -23.04 5.30 44.68
C PRO A 114 -22.31 4.29 43.79
N GLU A 115 -22.61 3.00 43.94
CA GLU A 115 -22.07 1.90 43.13
C GLU A 115 -22.48 2.05 41.65
N ALA A 116 -23.71 2.51 41.39
CA ALA A 116 -24.22 2.75 40.04
C ALA A 116 -23.52 3.93 39.36
N ILE A 117 -23.25 5.00 40.11
CA ILE A 117 -22.53 6.18 39.62
C ILE A 117 -21.06 5.81 39.31
N GLN A 118 -20.40 5.08 40.21
CA GLN A 118 -19.04 4.61 40.00
C GLN A 118 -18.95 3.68 38.79
N MET A 119 -19.88 2.74 38.65
CA MET A 119 -19.93 1.82 37.52
C MET A 119 -20.18 2.55 36.20
N GLN A 120 -21.10 3.51 36.15
CA GLN A 120 -21.32 4.33 34.95
C GLN A 120 -20.08 5.14 34.57
N SER A 121 -19.36 5.70 35.55
CA SER A 121 -18.11 6.42 35.29
C SER A 121 -17.03 5.49 34.72
N LYS A 122 -16.93 4.26 35.25
CA LYS A 122 -16.01 3.22 34.74
C LYS A 122 -16.36 2.78 33.32
N ILE A 123 -17.64 2.53 33.02
CA ILE A 123 -18.11 2.21 31.67
C ILE A 123 -17.76 3.35 30.71
N ARG A 124 -17.98 4.61 31.12
CA ARG A 124 -17.64 5.77 30.31
C ARG A 124 -16.14 5.85 30.02
N SER A 125 -15.28 5.64 31.03
CA SER A 125 -13.83 5.66 30.82
C SER A 125 -13.35 4.51 29.93
N LEU A 126 -13.95 3.31 30.07
CA LEU A 126 -13.62 2.17 29.22
C LEU A 126 -14.05 2.40 27.76
N LYS A 127 -15.23 2.97 27.53
CA LYS A 127 -15.68 3.36 26.18
C LYS A 127 -14.79 4.44 25.56
N GLN A 128 -14.39 5.44 26.34
CA GLN A 128 -13.44 6.45 25.85
C GLN A 128 -12.12 5.80 25.43
N LYS A 129 -11.56 4.91 26.27
CA LYS A 129 -10.34 4.17 25.92
C LYS A 129 -10.54 3.29 24.68
N GLN A 130 -11.71 2.66 24.54
CA GLN A 130 -12.08 1.88 23.36
C GLN A 130 -12.07 2.73 22.08
N ASP A 131 -12.67 3.93 22.13
CA ASP A 131 -12.70 4.87 21.00
C ASP A 131 -11.28 5.33 20.62
N GLU A 132 -10.44 5.64 21.60
CA GLU A 132 -9.04 6.03 21.37
C GLU A 132 -8.20 4.89 20.74
N LEU A 133 -8.40 3.66 21.22
CA LEU A 133 -7.75 2.47 20.65
C LEU A 133 -8.21 2.20 19.21
N ASN A 134 -9.51 2.37 18.93
CA ASN A 134 -10.07 2.21 17.59
C ASN A 134 -9.53 3.28 16.61
N ASP A 135 -9.42 4.54 17.03
CA ASP A 135 -8.84 5.63 16.22
C ASP A 135 -7.39 5.30 15.82
N ILE A 136 -6.58 4.80 16.75
CA ILE A 136 -5.20 4.43 16.46
C ILE A 136 -5.13 3.19 15.58
N LEU A 137 -5.95 2.18 15.85
CA LEU A 137 -6.01 0.97 15.02
C LEU A 137 -6.33 1.32 13.56
N LEU A 138 -7.27 2.24 13.33
CA LEU A 138 -7.60 2.74 12.00
C LEU A 138 -6.38 3.37 11.32
N LYS A 139 -5.68 4.28 12.03
CA LYS A 139 -4.48 4.95 11.50
C LYS A 139 -3.35 3.98 11.20
N ILE A 140 -3.15 2.95 12.03
CA ILE A 140 -2.17 1.89 11.78
C ILE A 140 -2.55 1.11 10.53
N ASN A 141 -3.80 0.68 10.39
CA ASN A 141 -4.24 -0.06 9.22
C ASN A 141 -4.06 0.76 7.93
N GLN A 142 -4.47 2.03 7.92
CA GLN A 142 -4.30 2.95 6.79
C GLN A 142 -2.81 3.12 6.44
N SER A 143 -1.96 3.34 7.44
CA SER A 143 -0.51 3.54 7.21
C SER A 143 0.14 2.28 6.64
N LEU A 144 -0.21 1.09 7.14
CA LEU A 144 0.35 -0.17 6.66
C LEU A 144 -0.13 -0.56 5.26
N SER A 145 -1.31 -0.10 4.83
CA SER A 145 -1.86 -0.36 3.49
C SER A 145 -1.35 0.61 2.43
N GLU A 146 -1.23 1.90 2.77
CA GLU A 146 -1.00 3.01 1.82
C GLU A 146 0.40 3.66 1.90
N ASP A 147 1.33 3.05 2.64
CA ASP A 147 2.69 3.57 2.84
C ASP A 147 3.45 3.87 1.54
N LEU A 148 3.57 2.88 0.66
CA LEU A 148 4.35 2.92 -0.57
C LEU A 148 3.58 2.26 -1.72
N ASP A 149 3.74 2.80 -2.93
CA ASP A 149 3.21 2.18 -4.15
C ASP A 149 3.93 0.85 -4.46
N VAL A 150 3.27 -0.02 -5.22
CA VAL A 150 3.78 -1.36 -5.54
C VAL A 150 5.14 -1.30 -6.24
N ASP A 151 5.35 -0.33 -7.15
CA ASP A 151 6.62 -0.20 -7.87
C ASP A 151 7.77 0.16 -6.92
N THR A 152 7.53 1.09 -6.00
CA THR A 152 8.49 1.44 -4.95
C THR A 152 8.75 0.27 -4.00
N LYS A 153 7.71 -0.47 -3.60
CA LYS A 153 7.85 -1.65 -2.73
C LYS A 153 8.67 -2.76 -3.39
N ILE A 154 8.40 -3.06 -4.66
CA ILE A 154 9.19 -4.01 -5.45
C ILE A 154 10.64 -3.54 -5.52
N PHE A 155 10.88 -2.27 -5.85
CA PHE A 155 12.22 -1.70 -5.95
C PHE A 155 13.02 -1.83 -4.66
N ILE A 156 12.46 -1.44 -3.51
CA ILE A 156 13.19 -1.54 -2.24
C ILE A 156 13.49 -3.00 -1.86
N VAL A 157 12.58 -3.93 -2.16
CA VAL A 157 12.79 -5.35 -1.89
C VAL A 157 13.87 -5.91 -2.79
N SER A 158 13.88 -5.59 -4.09
CA SER A 158 14.95 -5.96 -5.02
C SER A 158 16.30 -5.49 -4.49
N CYS A 159 16.43 -4.21 -4.17
CA CYS A 159 17.69 -3.65 -3.65
C CYS A 159 18.11 -4.31 -2.33
N TYR A 160 17.15 -4.54 -1.42
CA TYR A 160 17.42 -5.16 -0.13
C TYR A 160 17.90 -6.60 -0.28
N ILE A 161 17.26 -7.37 -1.16
CA ILE A 161 17.65 -8.75 -1.47
C ILE A 161 19.05 -8.76 -2.10
N GLU A 162 19.28 -7.96 -3.15
CA GLU A 162 20.57 -7.88 -3.84
C GLU A 162 21.73 -7.59 -2.86
N ALA A 163 21.53 -6.64 -1.94
CA ALA A 163 22.52 -6.29 -0.93
C ALA A 163 22.74 -7.38 0.13
N ASN A 164 21.76 -8.25 0.37
CA ASN A 164 21.81 -9.27 1.43
C ASN A 164 22.02 -10.71 0.92
N ILE A 165 21.93 -10.98 -0.38
CA ILE A 165 22.26 -12.30 -0.97
C ILE A 165 23.70 -12.72 -0.65
N GLU A 166 24.62 -11.75 -0.55
CA GLU A 166 26.03 -12.01 -0.22
C GLU A 166 26.24 -12.40 1.25
N ASN A 167 25.32 -12.04 2.15
CA ASN A 167 25.37 -12.30 3.59
C ASN A 167 24.45 -13.47 3.98
N LYS A 168 24.95 -14.70 3.83
CA LYS A 168 24.19 -15.97 3.97
C LYS A 168 23.49 -16.25 5.32
N ASP A 169 23.67 -15.43 6.36
CA ASP A 169 23.21 -15.73 7.74
C ASP A 169 21.93 -15.00 8.20
N ASN A 170 21.23 -14.24 7.34
CA ASN A 170 20.09 -13.42 7.77
C ASN A 170 18.72 -14.15 7.72
N VAL A 171 18.60 -15.30 8.39
CA VAL A 171 17.38 -16.14 8.44
C VAL A 171 16.16 -15.38 8.97
N LYS A 172 16.34 -14.48 9.95
CA LYS A 172 15.23 -13.68 10.53
C LYS A 172 14.58 -12.72 9.53
N ASN A 173 15.31 -12.27 8.53
CA ASN A 173 14.78 -11.33 7.53
C ASN A 173 14.03 -12.07 6.43
N LYS A 174 14.26 -13.36 6.21
CA LYS A 174 13.60 -14.11 5.14
C LYS A 174 12.10 -14.24 5.36
N ASP A 175 11.66 -14.64 6.54
CA ASP A 175 10.22 -14.80 6.83
C ASP A 175 9.50 -13.47 6.76
N PHE A 176 10.12 -12.40 7.25
CA PHE A 176 9.58 -11.05 7.12
C PHE A 176 9.48 -10.60 5.66
N ILE A 177 10.55 -10.77 4.85
CA ILE A 177 10.48 -10.38 3.43
C ILE A 177 9.46 -11.25 2.69
N LYS A 178 9.27 -12.52 3.06
CA LYS A 178 8.18 -13.35 2.55
C LYS A 178 6.82 -12.73 2.86
N HIS A 179 6.56 -12.38 4.12
CA HIS A 179 5.32 -11.72 4.51
C HIS A 179 5.13 -10.37 3.80
N PHE A 180 6.20 -9.59 3.63
CA PHE A 180 6.15 -8.32 2.93
C PHE A 180 5.88 -8.51 1.43
N LEU A 181 6.49 -9.51 0.78
CA LEU A 181 6.19 -9.90 -0.60
C LEU A 181 4.78 -10.40 -0.76
N SER A 182 4.23 -11.17 0.19
CA SER A 182 2.82 -11.56 0.19
C SER A 182 1.92 -10.32 0.21
N SER A 183 2.23 -9.33 1.06
CA SER A 183 1.49 -8.07 1.10
C SER A 183 1.61 -7.26 -0.21
N ILE A 184 2.80 -7.23 -0.83
CA ILE A 184 2.98 -6.62 -2.16
C ILE A 184 2.12 -7.34 -3.20
N THR A 185 2.12 -8.67 -3.16
CA THR A 185 1.40 -9.52 -4.11
C THR A 185 -0.12 -9.32 -3.97
N GLU A 186 -0.64 -9.25 -2.75
CA GLU A 186 -2.06 -8.93 -2.49
C GLU A 186 -2.47 -7.54 -3.00
N ASN A 187 -1.63 -6.53 -2.75
CA ASN A 187 -1.86 -5.17 -3.24
C ASN A 187 -1.78 -5.12 -4.78
N TRP A 188 -0.82 -5.82 -5.36
CA TRP A 188 -0.69 -5.95 -6.80
C TRP A 188 -1.90 -6.65 -7.43
N PHE A 189 -2.41 -7.73 -6.85
CA PHE A 189 -3.62 -8.38 -7.36
C PHE A 189 -4.81 -7.42 -7.40
N SER A 190 -4.98 -6.60 -6.36
CA SER A 190 -6.05 -5.60 -6.32
C SER A 190 -5.89 -4.55 -7.42
N GLN A 191 -4.67 -4.06 -7.64
CA GLN A 191 -4.38 -3.10 -8.72
C GLN A 191 -4.49 -3.72 -10.11
N LYS A 192 -4.03 -4.96 -10.27
CA LYS A 192 -4.10 -5.73 -11.52
C LYS A 192 -5.55 -5.95 -11.94
N ASP A 193 -6.44 -6.26 -11.01
CA ASP A 193 -7.87 -6.39 -11.29
C ASP A 193 -8.47 -5.08 -11.82
N GLU A 194 -8.05 -3.93 -11.29
CA GLU A 194 -8.49 -2.62 -11.79
C GLU A 194 -7.95 -2.35 -13.21
N LEU A 195 -6.66 -2.63 -13.46
CA LEU A 195 -6.06 -2.49 -14.79
C LEU A 195 -6.70 -3.43 -15.82
N LEU A 196 -7.07 -4.65 -15.42
CA LEU A 196 -7.78 -5.60 -16.28
C LEU A 196 -9.19 -5.11 -16.60
N ARG A 197 -9.90 -4.48 -15.65
CA ARG A 197 -11.20 -3.84 -15.94
C ARG A 197 -11.06 -2.68 -16.92
N GLU A 198 -10.08 -1.79 -16.72
CA GLU A 198 -9.78 -0.70 -17.68
C GLU A 198 -9.51 -1.28 -19.07
N MET A 199 -8.74 -2.36 -19.16
CA MET A 199 -8.44 -3.04 -20.42
C MET A 199 -9.70 -3.63 -21.08
N SER A 200 -10.60 -4.27 -20.32
CA SER A 200 -11.88 -4.78 -20.85
C SER A 200 -12.81 -3.66 -21.33
N GLU A 201 -12.80 -2.49 -20.68
CA GLU A 201 -13.55 -1.32 -21.15
C GLU A 201 -13.00 -0.78 -22.46
N LEU A 202 -11.66 -0.69 -22.59
CA LEU A 202 -10.98 -0.30 -23.82
C LEU A 202 -11.22 -1.31 -24.96
N GLU A 203 -11.25 -2.61 -24.67
CA GLU A 203 -11.59 -3.66 -25.63
C GLU A 203 -13.01 -3.49 -26.18
N ARG A 204 -13.97 -3.17 -25.31
CA ARG A 204 -15.35 -2.87 -25.73
C ARG A 204 -15.40 -1.65 -26.63
N GLU A 205 -14.73 -0.56 -26.25
CA GLU A 205 -14.68 0.67 -27.06
C GLU A 205 -14.00 0.42 -28.42
N ALA A 206 -12.91 -0.35 -28.46
CA ALA A 206 -12.26 -0.75 -29.71
C ALA A 206 -13.23 -1.51 -30.63
N SER A 207 -13.97 -2.49 -30.09
CA SER A 207 -14.98 -3.24 -30.85
C SER A 207 -16.08 -2.33 -31.42
N GLU A 208 -16.54 -1.33 -30.65
CA GLU A 208 -17.53 -0.36 -31.12
C GLU A 208 -17.00 0.52 -32.27
N LEU A 209 -15.72 0.91 -32.21
CA LEU A 209 -15.07 1.65 -33.30
C LEU A 209 -14.85 0.78 -34.53
N GLU A 210 -14.53 -0.49 -34.37
CA GLU A 210 -14.43 -1.45 -35.49
C GLU A 210 -15.78 -1.62 -36.21
N ASP A 211 -16.86 -1.75 -35.46
CA ASP A 211 -18.20 -1.83 -36.03
C ASP A 211 -18.60 -0.52 -36.73
N ARG A 212 -18.20 0.63 -36.17
CA ARG A 212 -18.36 1.92 -36.85
C ARG A 212 -17.56 2.01 -38.14
N LEU A 213 -16.35 1.45 -38.22
CA LEU A 213 -15.58 1.39 -39.47
C LEU A 213 -16.31 0.54 -40.53
N LYS A 214 -16.87 -0.61 -40.12
CA LYS A 214 -17.69 -1.45 -41.01
C LYS A 214 -18.91 -0.69 -41.51
N GLU A 215 -19.61 0.03 -40.63
CA GLU A 215 -20.78 0.85 -40.99
C GLU A 215 -20.40 1.95 -41.99
N LEU A 216 -19.32 2.70 -41.72
CA LEU A 216 -18.82 3.74 -42.63
C LEU A 216 -18.52 3.18 -44.02
N TRP A 217 -17.91 2.00 -44.08
CA TRP A 217 -17.62 1.32 -45.34
C TRP A 217 -18.90 0.92 -46.07
N VAL A 218 -19.88 0.32 -45.39
CA VAL A 218 -21.16 -0.06 -45.99
C VAL A 218 -21.89 1.16 -46.55
N ARG A 219 -22.01 2.25 -45.76
CA ARG A 219 -22.67 3.49 -46.19
C ARG A 219 -21.99 4.16 -47.39
N PHE A 220 -20.67 4.14 -47.43
CA PHE A 220 -19.91 4.58 -48.59
C PHE A 220 -20.22 3.71 -49.83
N MET A 221 -20.23 2.38 -49.67
CA MET A 221 -20.49 1.45 -50.78
C MET A 221 -21.91 1.55 -51.34
N VAL A 222 -22.92 1.84 -50.52
CA VAL A 222 -24.30 2.09 -50.99
C VAL A 222 -24.51 3.50 -51.54
N GLY A 223 -23.47 4.35 -51.52
CA GLY A 223 -23.49 5.69 -52.10
C GLY A 223 -24.11 6.77 -51.20
N GLU A 224 -24.32 6.50 -49.91
CA GLU A 224 -24.78 7.53 -48.95
C GLU A 224 -23.69 8.58 -48.68
N TYR A 225 -22.42 8.19 -48.78
CA TYR A 225 -21.28 9.06 -48.53
C TYR A 225 -20.45 9.29 -49.79
N ASP A 226 -20.02 10.54 -49.99
CA ASP A 226 -18.96 10.84 -50.94
C ASP A 226 -17.59 10.37 -50.40
N HIS A 227 -16.61 10.31 -51.31
CA HIS A 227 -15.27 9.83 -50.99
C HIS A 227 -14.57 10.67 -49.92
N ASN A 228 -14.74 11.99 -49.94
CA ASN A 228 -14.05 12.90 -49.03
C ASN A 228 -14.61 12.77 -47.61
N TYR A 229 -15.94 12.68 -47.48
CA TYR A 229 -16.61 12.48 -46.22
C TYR A 229 -16.25 11.13 -45.61
N TYR A 230 -16.30 10.05 -46.40
CA TYR A 230 -15.90 8.71 -45.95
C TYR A 230 -14.45 8.70 -45.46
N MET A 231 -13.51 9.21 -46.25
CA MET A 231 -12.09 9.20 -45.88
C MET A 231 -11.82 9.99 -44.61
N LYS A 232 -12.45 11.16 -44.43
CA LYS A 232 -12.31 11.95 -43.20
C LYS A 232 -12.80 11.19 -41.97
N GLN A 233 -14.02 10.65 -42.02
CA GLN A 233 -14.61 9.92 -40.89
C GLN A 233 -13.83 8.65 -40.57
N ARG A 234 -13.40 7.91 -41.60
CA ARG A 234 -12.57 6.72 -41.45
C ARG A 234 -11.27 7.05 -40.73
N MET A 235 -10.53 8.07 -41.17
CA MET A 235 -9.26 8.45 -40.54
C MET A 235 -9.42 8.84 -39.07
N ASP A 236 -10.51 9.52 -38.71
CA ASP A 236 -10.76 9.91 -37.31
C ASP A 236 -11.08 8.70 -36.43
N VAL A 237 -11.82 7.71 -36.95
CA VAL A 237 -12.09 6.46 -36.23
C VAL A 237 -10.84 5.60 -36.12
N GLU A 238 -10.07 5.46 -37.20
CA GLU A 238 -8.78 4.72 -37.19
C GLU A 238 -7.79 5.33 -36.21
N ARG A 239 -7.70 6.67 -36.10
CA ARG A 239 -6.83 7.34 -35.12
C ARG A 239 -7.19 6.97 -33.69
N LYS A 240 -8.48 7.04 -33.34
CA LYS A 240 -8.96 6.65 -32.01
C LYS A 240 -8.69 5.19 -31.70
N LEU A 241 -8.89 4.32 -32.69
CA LEU A 241 -8.60 2.90 -32.55
C LEU A 241 -7.11 2.65 -32.29
N MET A 242 -6.21 3.35 -32.99
CA MET A 242 -4.77 3.29 -32.70
C MET A 242 -4.42 3.80 -31.30
N GLU A 243 -5.07 4.88 -30.83
CA GLU A 243 -4.86 5.41 -29.47
C GLU A 243 -5.28 4.39 -28.41
N ILE A 244 -6.46 3.78 -28.55
CA ILE A 244 -6.97 2.74 -27.64
C ILE A 244 -6.06 1.51 -27.64
N GLN A 245 -5.66 1.03 -28.82
CA GLN A 245 -4.72 -0.11 -28.92
C GLN A 245 -3.37 0.20 -28.29
N GLY A 246 -2.87 1.44 -28.48
CA GLY A 246 -1.65 1.90 -27.82
C GLY A 246 -1.78 1.88 -26.30
N ARG A 247 -2.91 2.35 -25.76
CA ARG A 247 -3.20 2.34 -24.33
C ARG A 247 -3.32 0.92 -23.77
N MET A 248 -4.05 0.02 -24.44
CA MET A 248 -4.15 -1.39 -24.04
C MET A 248 -2.78 -2.06 -23.98
N ASN A 249 -1.92 -1.82 -24.98
CA ASN A 249 -0.57 -2.37 -24.98
C ASN A 249 0.27 -1.85 -23.81
N GLN A 250 0.16 -0.57 -23.46
CA GLN A 250 0.84 0.00 -22.29
C GLN A 250 0.38 -0.67 -20.97
N LEU A 251 -0.93 -0.87 -20.81
CA LEU A 251 -1.48 -1.56 -19.62
C LEU A 251 -0.97 -3.00 -19.55
N LYS A 252 -1.00 -3.72 -20.67
CA LYS A 252 -0.50 -5.09 -20.74
C LYS A 252 0.98 -5.19 -20.40
N THR A 253 1.82 -4.35 -21.00
CA THR A 253 3.26 -4.32 -20.69
C THR A 253 3.51 -4.02 -19.22
N ARG A 254 2.78 -3.07 -18.62
CA ARG A 254 2.88 -2.78 -17.19
C ARG A 254 2.54 -4.01 -16.33
N ILE A 255 1.46 -4.71 -16.66
CA ILE A 255 1.06 -5.92 -15.93
C ILE A 255 2.14 -6.99 -16.02
N GLU A 256 2.63 -7.28 -17.22
CA GLU A 256 3.66 -8.30 -17.47
C GLU A 256 4.97 -7.96 -16.76
N GLU A 257 5.44 -6.72 -16.85
CA GLU A 257 6.68 -6.29 -16.19
C GLU A 257 6.61 -6.41 -14.67
N THR A 258 5.48 -6.05 -14.07
CA THR A 258 5.29 -6.14 -12.62
C THR A 258 5.13 -7.59 -12.15
N ASP A 259 4.37 -8.42 -12.90
CA ASP A 259 4.25 -9.85 -12.63
C ASP A 259 5.63 -10.54 -12.65
N ILE A 260 6.46 -10.27 -13.66
CA ILE A 260 7.81 -10.83 -13.78
C ILE A 260 8.66 -10.46 -12.57
N LYS A 261 8.68 -9.18 -12.18
CA LYS A 261 9.46 -8.72 -11.01
C LYS A 261 9.01 -9.42 -9.73
N ILE A 262 7.71 -9.58 -9.50
CA ILE A 262 7.19 -10.26 -8.30
C ILE A 262 7.60 -11.74 -8.31
N ILE A 263 7.51 -12.41 -9.46
CA ILE A 263 7.93 -13.82 -9.61
C ILE A 263 9.43 -13.97 -9.34
N GLU A 264 10.26 -13.10 -9.92
CA GLU A 264 11.71 -13.10 -9.71
C GLU A 264 12.06 -12.95 -8.22
N LEU A 265 11.46 -11.97 -7.54
CA LEU A 265 11.70 -11.76 -6.10
C LEU A 265 11.23 -12.95 -5.27
N SER A 266 10.09 -13.55 -5.62
CA SER A 266 9.55 -14.72 -4.93
C SER A 266 10.48 -15.93 -5.08
N ASN A 267 11.05 -16.14 -6.27
CA ASN A 267 11.99 -17.24 -6.54
C ASN A 267 13.28 -17.09 -5.73
N VAL A 268 13.82 -15.88 -5.64
CA VAL A 268 15.10 -15.60 -4.94
C VAL A 268 15.02 -15.89 -3.44
N ILE A 269 13.85 -15.68 -2.82
CA ILE A 269 13.67 -15.88 -1.37
C ILE A 269 13.41 -17.35 -0.99
N GLY A 270 13.39 -18.25 -1.97
CA GLY A 270 13.08 -19.67 -1.77
C GLY A 270 11.58 -19.87 -1.82
N GLY A 271 11.08 -19.89 -3.06
CA GLY A 271 9.66 -19.91 -3.43
C GLY A 271 8.83 -21.00 -2.75
N TRP A 272 7.51 -20.81 -2.87
CA TRP A 272 6.49 -21.79 -2.51
C TRP A 272 6.62 -23.08 -3.34
#